data_AF-A0A382LDK4-F1
#
_entry.id   AF-A0A382LDK4-F1
#
_cell.length_a   1.000
_cell.length_b   1.000
_cell.length_c   1.000
_cell.angle_alpha   90.00
_cell.angle_beta   90.00
_cell.angle_gamma   90.00
#
_symmetry.space_group_name_H-M   'P 1'
#
loop_
_entity.id
_entity.type
_entity.pdbx_description
1 polymer ?
#
loop_
_entity_poly.entity_id
_entity_poly.type
_entity_poly.pdbx_seq_one_letter_code
_entity_poly.pdbx_strand_id
1 'polypeptide(L)'
;VSVSSLVRVGILTCARYDHISGIWGPIIDPETENRFDTCATRMTGMAMTHVWDINRQESERFARDHKGVEVVDDYWEMAGKVDGIILSDFDSCLHFKELTRPYLEAGVPIFINRPFALNLADAREIVALAEKHDTPIMSGSSFEYAPEVKNIKREIAEIEPIRGFSSANSNSDYATHGVHGVLFAHACIGGGVRSM
;
A
#
# COMPACT_ATOMS: atom_id res chain seq x y z
N VAL A 1 -24.47 3.24 5.30
CA VAL A 1 -24.12 2.19 4.32
C VAL A 1 -24.11 0.87 5.09
N SER A 2 -24.94 -0.10 4.71
CA SER A 2 -24.89 -1.44 5.31
C SER A 2 -23.47 -2.00 5.12
N VAL A 3 -22.88 -2.64 6.13
CA VAL A 3 -21.55 -3.27 6.06
C VAL A 3 -21.46 -4.23 4.85
N SER A 4 -22.59 -4.75 4.36
CA SER A 4 -22.66 -5.66 3.21
C SER A 4 -22.28 -5.06 1.84
N SER A 5 -21.91 -3.78 1.75
CA SER A 5 -21.43 -3.16 0.50
C SER A 5 -20.00 -2.65 0.56
N LEU A 6 -19.26 -2.91 1.64
CA LEU A 6 -17.86 -2.51 1.79
C LEU A 6 -16.94 -3.59 1.20
N VAL A 7 -15.84 -3.16 0.58
CA VAL A 7 -14.75 -4.03 0.11
C VAL A 7 -14.03 -4.60 1.33
N ARG A 8 -14.02 -5.92 1.47
CA ARG A 8 -13.34 -6.61 2.58
C ARG A 8 -11.85 -6.67 2.29
N VAL A 9 -11.03 -6.06 3.12
CA VAL A 9 -9.58 -6.08 2.96
C VAL A 9 -8.93 -6.93 4.06
N GLY A 10 -7.95 -7.73 3.65
CA GLY A 10 -7.04 -8.44 4.54
C GLY A 10 -5.77 -7.61 4.74
N ILE A 11 -5.25 -7.60 5.96
CA ILE A 11 -4.08 -6.83 6.34
C ILE A 11 -2.92 -7.80 6.56
N LEU A 12 -1.84 -7.60 5.81
CA LEU A 12 -0.56 -8.24 6.07
C LEU A 12 0.34 -7.26 6.81
N THR A 13 1.00 -7.72 7.87
CA THR A 13 2.11 -7.03 8.56
C THR A 13 1.67 -5.69 9.16
N CYS A 14 1.20 -5.73 10.40
CA CYS A 14 0.44 -4.66 11.04
C CYS A 14 1.12 -4.05 12.28
N ALA A 15 2.34 -4.47 12.60
CA ALA A 15 2.96 -4.16 13.88
C ALA A 15 3.96 -3.00 13.85
N ARG A 16 4.95 -3.09 12.97
CA ARG A 16 6.20 -2.35 13.07
C ARG A 16 6.52 -1.72 11.74
N TYR A 17 6.85 -0.44 11.78
CA TYR A 17 7.19 0.36 10.59
C TYR A 17 6.20 0.09 9.45
N ASP A 18 4.93 0.35 9.72
CA ASP A 18 3.84 0.22 8.78
C ASP A 18 3.02 1.51 8.71
N HIS A 19 2.15 1.60 7.71
CA HIS A 19 1.17 2.68 7.61
C HIS A 19 -0.22 2.30 8.14
N ILE A 20 -0.50 1.01 8.33
CA ILE A 20 -1.86 0.57 8.68
C ILE A 20 -2.23 0.96 10.11
N SER A 21 -1.35 0.77 11.08
CA SER A 21 -1.63 1.04 12.50
C SER A 21 -1.76 2.53 12.81
N GLY A 22 -1.03 3.37 12.09
CA GLY A 22 -0.95 4.81 12.38
C GLY A 22 -1.75 5.71 11.44
N ILE A 23 -1.97 5.32 10.17
CA ILE A 23 -2.49 6.22 9.14
C ILE A 23 -3.70 5.61 8.43
N TRP A 24 -3.58 4.43 7.85
CA TRP A 24 -4.63 3.84 7.01
C TRP A 24 -5.75 3.18 7.82
N GLY A 25 -5.40 2.50 8.91
CA GLY A 25 -6.36 1.85 9.81
C GLY A 25 -7.42 2.82 10.32
N PRO A 26 -7.05 3.99 10.86
CA PRO A 26 -8.03 4.98 11.33
C PRO A 26 -8.96 5.56 10.26
N ILE A 27 -8.48 5.72 9.01
CA ILE A 27 -9.33 6.22 7.90
C ILE A 27 -10.20 5.12 7.30
N ILE A 28 -9.76 3.86 7.38
CA ILE A 28 -10.54 2.69 6.96
C ILE A 28 -11.57 2.35 8.03
N ASP A 29 -11.20 2.34 9.30
CA ASP A 29 -12.06 2.04 10.43
C ASP A 29 -12.12 3.24 11.40
N PRO A 30 -13.13 4.12 11.26
CA PRO A 30 -13.26 5.30 12.12
C PRO A 30 -13.66 4.94 13.55
N GLU A 31 -14.01 3.67 13.82
CA GLU A 31 -14.41 3.22 15.16
C GLU A 31 -13.24 2.72 16.02
N THR A 32 -12.03 2.67 15.46
CA THR A 32 -10.82 2.26 16.16
C THR A 32 -10.55 3.07 17.43
N GLU A 33 -9.74 2.55 18.36
CA GLU A 33 -9.28 3.31 19.52
C GLU A 33 -8.33 4.46 19.13
N ASN A 34 -7.55 4.28 18.06
CA ASN A 34 -6.58 5.26 17.59
C ASN A 34 -7.19 6.20 16.54
N ARG A 35 -7.96 7.21 16.95
CA ARG A 35 -8.66 8.11 16.02
C ARG A 35 -7.93 9.43 15.83
N PHE A 36 -7.97 9.94 14.60
CA PHE A 36 -7.77 11.37 14.36
C PHE A 36 -9.07 12.11 14.69
N ASP A 37 -9.00 13.22 15.42
CA ASP A 37 -10.18 14.06 15.73
C ASP A 37 -10.95 14.48 14.47
N THR A 38 -10.26 14.54 13.32
CA THR A 38 -10.81 14.89 12.01
C THR A 38 -11.45 13.73 11.24
N CYS A 39 -11.26 12.48 11.67
CA CYS A 39 -11.80 11.28 11.02
C CYS A 39 -12.96 10.67 11.82
N ALA A 40 -14.02 11.45 12.01
CA ALA A 40 -15.22 10.97 12.71
C ALA A 40 -16.07 9.97 11.88
N THR A 41 -15.77 9.81 10.59
CA THR A 41 -16.51 8.92 9.68
C THR A 41 -15.55 8.19 8.75
N ARG A 42 -16.00 7.03 8.24
CA ARG A 42 -15.21 6.19 7.34
C ARG A 42 -14.92 6.95 6.05
N MET A 43 -13.64 7.12 5.71
CA MET A 43 -13.22 7.87 4.51
C MET A 43 -13.01 6.98 3.28
N THR A 44 -13.22 5.67 3.43
CA THR A 44 -13.00 4.68 2.38
C THR A 44 -14.23 3.79 2.18
N GLY A 45 -14.30 3.11 1.03
CA GLY A 45 -15.29 2.05 0.78
C GLY A 45 -14.89 0.68 1.32
N MET A 46 -13.95 0.60 2.27
CA MET A 46 -13.31 -0.64 2.70
C MET A 46 -13.66 -1.00 4.15
N ALA A 47 -13.57 -2.28 4.50
CA ALA A 47 -13.59 -2.80 5.85
C ALA A 47 -12.42 -3.77 6.05
N MET A 48 -11.62 -3.57 7.09
CA MET A 48 -10.60 -4.54 7.49
C MET A 48 -11.32 -5.71 8.15
N THR A 49 -11.09 -6.91 7.65
CA THR A 49 -11.82 -8.12 8.09
C THR A 49 -10.93 -9.22 8.55
N HIS A 50 -9.69 -9.28 8.06
CA HIS A 50 -8.72 -10.28 8.45
C HIS A 50 -7.35 -9.63 8.61
N VAL A 51 -6.53 -10.18 9.49
CA VAL A 51 -5.16 -9.74 9.72
C VAL A 51 -4.23 -10.92 9.94
N TRP A 52 -3.01 -10.76 9.46
CA TRP A 52 -1.89 -11.63 9.81
C TRP A 52 -0.60 -10.83 9.97
N ASP A 53 0.18 -11.21 10.97
CA ASP A 53 1.53 -10.76 11.25
C ASP A 53 2.34 -11.95 11.76
N ILE A 54 3.63 -12.00 11.45
CA ILE A 54 4.53 -13.06 11.94
C ILE A 54 4.53 -13.12 13.48
N ASN A 55 4.35 -11.97 14.14
CA ASN A 55 4.09 -11.91 15.56
C ASN A 55 2.58 -11.90 15.81
N ARG A 56 2.04 -13.08 16.13
CA ARG A 56 0.60 -13.24 16.42
C ARG A 56 0.07 -12.23 17.46
N GLN A 57 0.86 -11.87 18.46
CA GLN A 57 0.42 -10.92 19.50
C GLN A 57 0.07 -9.55 18.91
N GLU A 58 0.73 -9.16 17.82
CA GLU A 58 0.47 -7.90 17.13
C GLU A 58 -0.79 -8.00 16.27
N SER A 59 -1.06 -9.15 15.64
CA SER A 59 -2.36 -9.40 14.99
C SER A 59 -3.51 -9.35 15.99
N GLU A 60 -3.34 -9.96 17.16
CA GLU A 60 -4.33 -9.94 18.23
C GLU A 60 -4.54 -8.53 18.80
N ARG A 61 -3.46 -7.74 18.91
CA ARG A 61 -3.55 -6.33 19.28
C ARG A 61 -4.31 -5.53 18.22
N PHE A 62 -3.95 -5.68 16.97
CA PHE A 62 -4.62 -5.02 15.85
C PHE A 62 -6.12 -5.34 15.81
N ALA A 63 -6.50 -6.60 16.02
CA ALA A 63 -7.90 -7.03 16.07
C ALA A 63 -8.67 -6.50 17.29
N ARG A 64 -7.99 -6.18 18.41
CA ARG A 64 -8.61 -5.45 19.53
C ARG A 64 -8.86 -3.99 19.18
N ASP A 65 -7.87 -3.35 18.53
CA ASP A 65 -7.92 -1.95 18.13
C ASP A 65 -8.93 -1.72 16.98
N HIS A 66 -9.21 -2.76 16.18
CA HIS A 66 -10.14 -2.76 15.04
C HIS A 66 -11.18 -3.87 15.16
N LYS A 67 -12.36 -3.53 15.68
CA LYS A 67 -13.43 -4.51 15.99
C LYS A 67 -13.91 -5.22 14.72
N GLY A 68 -14.05 -6.55 14.81
CA GLY A 68 -14.55 -7.39 13.71
C GLY A 68 -13.48 -7.90 12.76
N VAL A 69 -12.20 -7.61 13.03
CA VAL A 69 -11.07 -8.23 12.34
C VAL A 69 -10.80 -9.63 12.90
N GLU A 70 -10.76 -10.63 12.04
CA GLU A 70 -10.38 -12.02 12.36
C GLU A 70 -8.85 -12.19 12.24
N VAL A 71 -8.21 -12.75 13.26
CA VAL A 71 -6.81 -13.15 13.20
C VAL A 71 -6.72 -14.53 12.57
N VAL A 72 -5.97 -14.66 11.47
CA VAL A 72 -5.69 -15.96 10.84
C VAL A 72 -4.38 -16.54 11.38
N ASP A 73 -4.23 -17.87 11.31
CA ASP A 73 -3.02 -18.53 11.83
C ASP A 73 -1.88 -18.45 10.82
N ASP A 74 -2.20 -18.63 9.54
CA ASP A 74 -1.26 -18.49 8.44
C ASP A 74 -1.71 -17.42 7.45
N TYR A 75 -0.76 -16.68 6.87
CA TYR A 75 -1.10 -15.56 5.99
C TYR A 75 -1.97 -15.98 4.80
N TRP A 76 -1.74 -17.15 4.20
CA TRP A 76 -2.53 -17.61 3.05
C TRP A 76 -4.00 -17.88 3.34
N GLU A 77 -4.43 -18.01 4.61
CA GLU A 77 -5.82 -18.32 4.96
C GLU A 77 -6.81 -17.20 4.66
N MET A 78 -6.33 -15.98 4.36
CA MET A 78 -7.18 -14.88 3.91
C MET A 78 -7.63 -15.02 2.45
N ALA A 79 -6.94 -15.85 1.64
CA ALA A 79 -7.31 -16.09 0.25
C ALA A 79 -8.73 -16.70 0.17
N GLY A 80 -9.58 -16.09 -0.66
CA GLY A 80 -11.00 -16.46 -0.77
C GLY A 80 -11.91 -15.91 0.33
N LYS A 81 -11.36 -15.28 1.39
CA LYS A 81 -12.13 -14.62 2.46
C LYS A 81 -12.22 -13.10 2.31
N VAL A 82 -11.31 -12.50 1.54
CA VAL A 82 -11.20 -11.05 1.33
C VAL A 82 -11.30 -10.69 -0.15
N ASP A 83 -11.66 -9.44 -0.42
CA ASP A 83 -11.78 -8.87 -1.77
C ASP A 83 -10.49 -8.18 -2.23
N GLY A 84 -9.56 -7.91 -1.29
CA GLY A 84 -8.24 -7.35 -1.58
C GLY A 84 -7.29 -7.43 -0.39
N ILE A 85 -6.01 -7.18 -0.62
CA ILE A 85 -4.96 -7.18 0.41
C ILE A 85 -4.28 -5.83 0.50
N ILE A 86 -4.01 -5.39 1.73
CA ILE A 86 -3.08 -4.31 2.03
C ILE A 86 -1.86 -4.92 2.70
N LEU A 87 -0.71 -4.78 2.07
CA LEU A 87 0.60 -5.11 2.63
C LEU A 87 1.32 -3.80 2.95
N SER A 88 1.38 -3.46 4.24
CA SER A 88 1.65 -2.08 4.71
C SER A 88 3.03 -1.84 5.30
N ASP A 89 3.77 -2.90 5.62
CA ASP A 89 5.06 -2.85 6.31
C ASP A 89 6.21 -2.43 5.37
N PHE A 90 7.38 -2.20 5.95
CA PHE A 90 8.68 -2.01 5.32
C PHE A 90 9.70 -3.07 5.78
N ASP A 91 9.65 -3.51 7.05
CA ASP A 91 10.64 -4.42 7.65
C ASP A 91 10.58 -5.82 7.02
N SER A 92 9.39 -6.28 6.63
CA SER A 92 9.19 -7.55 5.93
C SER A 92 9.38 -7.48 4.41
N CYS A 93 9.94 -6.40 3.85
CA CYS A 93 10.10 -6.25 2.40
C CYS A 93 10.93 -7.37 1.73
N LEU A 94 11.85 -8.00 2.48
CA LEU A 94 12.57 -9.20 2.03
C LEU A 94 11.67 -10.42 1.78
N HIS A 95 10.45 -10.41 2.33
CA HIS A 95 9.48 -11.49 2.29
C HIS A 95 8.24 -11.16 1.45
N PHE A 96 8.18 -9.99 0.79
CA PHE A 96 7.00 -9.58 0.03
C PHE A 96 6.66 -10.55 -1.10
N LYS A 97 7.65 -11.16 -1.75
CA LYS A 97 7.38 -12.15 -2.81
C LYS A 97 6.68 -13.40 -2.26
N GLU A 98 7.03 -13.85 -1.05
CA GLU A 98 6.36 -14.96 -0.39
C GLU A 98 4.97 -14.55 0.10
N LEU A 99 4.88 -13.41 0.79
CA LEU A 99 3.63 -12.91 1.37
C LEU A 99 2.56 -12.61 0.31
N THR A 100 2.95 -12.16 -0.87
CA THR A 100 2.00 -11.82 -1.95
C THR A 100 1.54 -13.04 -2.76
N ARG A 101 2.37 -14.10 -2.84
CA ARG A 101 2.14 -15.25 -3.73
C ARG A 101 0.74 -15.86 -3.64
N PRO A 102 0.19 -16.22 -2.45
CA PRO A 102 -1.11 -16.90 -2.38
C PRO A 102 -2.26 -16.07 -2.96
N TYR A 103 -2.15 -14.75 -2.85
CA TYR A 103 -3.17 -13.81 -3.29
C TYR A 103 -3.07 -13.52 -4.78
N LEU A 104 -1.84 -13.36 -5.28
CA LEU A 104 -1.61 -13.26 -6.71
C LEU A 104 -2.09 -14.52 -7.43
N GLU A 105 -1.81 -15.70 -6.89
CA GLU A 105 -2.28 -16.97 -7.47
C GLU A 105 -3.81 -17.13 -7.41
N ALA A 106 -4.45 -16.57 -6.38
CA ALA A 106 -5.90 -16.62 -6.15
C ALA A 106 -6.71 -15.52 -6.86
N GLY A 107 -6.07 -14.59 -7.59
CA GLY A 107 -6.78 -13.48 -8.25
C GLY A 107 -7.20 -12.36 -7.30
N VAL A 108 -6.61 -12.27 -6.10
CA VAL A 108 -6.95 -11.26 -5.09
C VAL A 108 -6.06 -10.03 -5.28
N PRO A 109 -6.62 -8.85 -5.63
CA PRO A 109 -5.84 -7.63 -5.83
C PRO A 109 -5.03 -7.24 -4.58
N ILE A 110 -3.81 -6.75 -4.78
CA ILE A 110 -2.92 -6.38 -3.68
C ILE A 110 -2.41 -4.94 -3.83
N PHE A 111 -2.58 -4.16 -2.77
CA PHE A 111 -1.79 -2.96 -2.56
C PHE A 111 -0.53 -3.29 -1.77
N ILE A 112 0.64 -3.08 -2.39
CA ILE A 112 1.96 -3.29 -1.78
C ILE A 112 2.54 -1.92 -1.48
N ASN A 113 2.73 -1.62 -0.19
CA ASN A 113 3.37 -0.38 0.21
C ASN A 113 4.78 -0.29 -0.38
N ARG A 114 5.26 0.94 -0.55
CA ARG A 114 6.66 1.17 -0.94
C ARG A 114 7.60 0.69 0.17
N PRO A 115 8.86 0.33 -0.12
CA PRO A 115 9.33 -0.02 -1.45
C PRO A 115 8.62 -1.30 -1.92
N PHE A 116 8.32 -1.36 -3.21
CA PHE A 116 7.66 -2.52 -3.82
C PHE A 116 8.45 -3.83 -3.62
N ALA A 117 9.78 -3.73 -3.67
CA ALA A 117 10.73 -4.79 -3.32
C ALA A 117 12.11 -4.16 -3.05
N LEU A 118 13.01 -4.87 -2.37
CA LEU A 118 14.38 -4.41 -2.11
C LEU A 118 15.36 -4.69 -3.25
N ASN A 119 14.99 -5.52 -4.23
CA ASN A 119 15.82 -5.80 -5.40
C ASN A 119 14.95 -6.07 -6.64
N LEU A 120 15.59 -5.96 -7.81
CA LEU A 120 14.91 -6.09 -9.09
C LEU A 120 14.47 -7.53 -9.40
N ALA A 121 15.16 -8.54 -8.87
CA ALA A 121 14.78 -9.93 -9.12
C ALA A 121 13.43 -10.25 -8.46
N ASP A 122 13.28 -9.91 -7.18
CA ASP A 122 12.04 -10.10 -6.45
C ASP A 122 10.91 -9.23 -7.04
N ALA A 123 11.20 -7.99 -7.42
CA ALA A 123 10.21 -7.13 -8.10
C ALA A 123 9.69 -7.78 -9.40
N ARG A 124 10.60 -8.33 -10.22
CA ARG A 124 10.22 -9.01 -11.47
C ARG A 124 9.41 -10.27 -11.20
N GLU A 125 9.73 -11.01 -10.15
CA GLU A 125 8.99 -12.22 -9.78
C GLU A 125 7.54 -11.88 -9.38
N ILE A 126 7.34 -10.87 -8.54
CA ILE A 126 6.00 -10.40 -8.13
C ILE A 126 5.20 -9.95 -9.35
N VAL A 127 5.78 -9.12 -10.22
CA VAL A 127 5.10 -8.64 -11.44
C VAL A 127 4.76 -9.79 -12.38
N ALA A 128 5.71 -10.70 -12.66
CA ALA A 128 5.48 -11.82 -13.55
C ALA A 128 4.40 -12.77 -13.02
N LEU A 129 4.32 -12.97 -11.69
CA LEU A 129 3.28 -13.77 -11.08
C LEU A 129 1.91 -13.09 -11.18
N ALA A 130 1.85 -11.78 -10.92
CA ALA A 130 0.64 -10.98 -11.08
C ALA A 130 0.12 -11.03 -12.53
N GLU A 131 1.00 -10.84 -13.52
CA GLU A 131 0.67 -10.95 -14.96
C GLU A 131 0.18 -12.36 -15.33
N LYS A 132 0.84 -13.41 -14.83
CA LYS A 132 0.46 -14.80 -15.11
C LYS A 132 -0.95 -15.15 -14.63
N HIS A 133 -1.39 -14.55 -13.52
CA HIS A 133 -2.68 -14.83 -12.90
C HIS A 133 -3.73 -13.74 -13.18
N ASP A 134 -3.41 -12.74 -13.99
CA ASP A 134 -4.27 -11.57 -14.26
C ASP A 134 -4.72 -10.85 -12.98
N THR A 135 -3.82 -10.79 -11.99
CA THR A 135 -4.12 -10.24 -10.67
C THR A 135 -3.61 -8.81 -10.56
N PRO A 136 -4.49 -7.82 -10.29
CA PRO A 136 -4.06 -6.44 -10.16
C PRO A 136 -3.13 -6.22 -8.96
N ILE A 137 -2.03 -5.51 -9.21
CA ILE A 137 -1.14 -4.99 -8.17
C ILE A 137 -1.12 -3.46 -8.21
N MET A 138 -1.05 -2.84 -7.04
CA MET A 138 -0.83 -1.40 -6.92
C MET A 138 0.30 -1.15 -5.93
N SER A 139 1.21 -0.25 -6.29
CA SER A 139 2.17 0.34 -5.38
C SER A 139 2.37 1.79 -5.79
N GLY A 140 2.69 2.65 -4.84
CA GLY A 140 2.86 4.06 -5.15
C GLY A 140 3.05 4.94 -3.95
N SER A 141 3.12 6.23 -4.23
CA SER A 141 3.19 7.31 -3.28
C SER A 141 1.89 8.10 -3.30
N SER A 142 1.41 8.49 -2.12
CA SER A 142 0.35 9.49 -1.99
C SER A 142 0.64 10.80 -2.71
N PHE A 143 1.92 11.17 -2.91
CA PHE A 143 2.31 12.39 -3.62
C PHE A 143 1.93 12.36 -5.11
N GLU A 144 1.82 11.18 -5.73
CA GLU A 144 1.33 11.05 -7.12
C GLU A 144 -0.12 11.55 -7.28
N TYR A 145 -0.86 11.56 -6.18
CA TYR A 145 -2.28 11.92 -6.13
C TYR A 145 -2.52 13.30 -5.50
N ALA A 146 -1.46 14.03 -5.15
CA ALA A 146 -1.58 15.37 -4.61
C ALA A 146 -2.27 16.29 -5.65
N PRO A 147 -3.26 17.12 -5.25
CA PRO A 147 -3.96 18.02 -6.18
C PRO A 147 -3.02 18.89 -7.03
N GLU A 148 -1.88 19.27 -6.45
CA GLU A 148 -0.81 20.07 -7.06
C GLU A 148 -0.23 19.41 -8.32
N VAL A 149 -0.22 18.07 -8.41
CA VAL A 149 0.26 17.34 -9.60
C VAL A 149 -0.48 17.80 -10.86
N LYS A 150 -1.78 18.10 -10.76
CA LYS A 150 -2.58 18.60 -11.91
C LYS A 150 -2.13 19.99 -12.35
N ASN A 151 -1.81 20.86 -11.40
CA ASN A 151 -1.33 22.21 -11.69
C ASN A 151 0.05 22.17 -12.31
N ILE A 152 0.96 21.39 -11.72
CA ILE A 152 2.33 21.21 -12.22
C ILE A 152 2.32 20.64 -13.64
N LYS A 153 1.48 19.63 -13.93
CA LYS A 153 1.31 19.10 -15.30
C LYS A 153 0.96 20.17 -16.32
N ARG A 154 0.03 21.06 -15.98
CA ARG A 154 -0.39 22.16 -16.86
C ARG A 154 0.76 23.13 -17.09
N GLU A 155 1.48 23.51 -16.04
CA GLU A 155 2.61 24.43 -16.13
C GLU A 155 3.79 23.82 -16.91
N ILE A 156 4.08 22.53 -16.72
CA ILE A 156 5.11 21.81 -17.48
C ILE A 156 4.84 21.91 -18.98
N ALA A 157 3.59 21.70 -19.41
CA ALA A 157 3.22 21.76 -20.82
C ALA A 157 3.49 23.14 -21.47
N GLU A 158 3.60 24.21 -20.68
CA GLU A 158 3.94 25.56 -21.16
C GLU A 158 5.45 25.81 -21.28
N ILE A 159 6.28 24.99 -20.63
CA ILE A 159 7.75 25.18 -20.53
C ILE A 159 8.57 24.02 -21.11
N GLU A 160 7.94 23.09 -21.83
CA GLU A 160 8.65 21.98 -22.49
C GLU A 160 9.68 22.48 -23.53
N PRO A 161 10.82 21.78 -23.71
CA PRO A 161 11.20 20.52 -23.08
C PRO A 161 11.87 20.69 -21.70
N ILE A 162 11.43 19.90 -20.72
CA ILE A 162 12.06 19.85 -19.39
C ILE A 162 13.47 19.24 -19.49
N ARG A 163 14.47 19.94 -18.97
CA ARG A 163 15.89 19.50 -18.98
C ARG A 163 16.36 18.87 -17.69
N GLY A 164 15.62 19.07 -16.60
CA GLY A 164 15.94 18.50 -15.31
C GLY A 164 14.83 18.76 -14.31
N PHE A 165 14.82 17.97 -13.24
CA PHE A 165 13.96 18.16 -12.09
C PHE A 165 14.77 17.93 -10.82
N SER A 166 14.26 18.46 -9.71
CA SER A 166 14.77 18.15 -8.38
C SER A 166 13.58 17.90 -7.46
N SER A 167 13.69 16.87 -6.64
CA SER A 167 12.71 16.53 -5.63
C SER A 167 13.45 16.25 -4.33
N ALA A 168 12.98 16.84 -3.25
CA ALA A 168 13.53 16.62 -1.92
C ALA A 168 12.39 16.24 -0.96
N ASN A 169 12.72 15.44 0.05
CA ASN A 169 11.85 15.16 1.19
C ASN A 169 12.68 15.26 2.47
N SER A 170 12.02 15.21 3.63
CA SER A 170 12.65 15.41 4.94
C SER A 170 13.30 14.14 5.52
N ASN A 171 13.38 13.04 4.77
CA ASN A 171 13.93 11.77 5.22
C ASN A 171 15.26 11.45 4.53
N SER A 172 16.12 10.71 5.24
CA SER A 172 17.47 10.38 4.77
C SER A 172 17.58 9.00 4.12
N ASP A 173 16.59 8.11 4.27
CA ASP A 173 16.62 6.79 3.65
C ASP A 173 16.06 6.82 2.23
N TYR A 174 16.76 6.15 1.31
CA TYR A 174 16.37 6.16 -0.08
C TYR A 174 15.27 5.12 -0.40
N ALA A 175 15.34 3.94 0.23
CA ALA A 175 14.48 2.83 -0.11
C ALA A 175 13.00 3.13 0.14
N THR A 176 12.65 3.75 1.28
CA THR A 176 11.25 4.03 1.62
C THR A 176 10.83 5.44 1.21
N HIS A 177 11.74 6.42 1.31
CA HIS A 177 11.41 7.82 1.04
C HIS A 177 11.98 8.40 -0.26
N GLY A 178 13.17 7.98 -0.70
CA GLY A 178 13.74 8.44 -1.98
C GLY A 178 12.83 8.21 -3.18
N VAL A 179 12.09 7.09 -3.17
CA VAL A 179 11.10 6.73 -4.19
C VAL A 179 9.94 7.73 -4.31
N HIS A 180 9.61 8.48 -3.25
CA HIS A 180 8.58 9.53 -3.32
C HIS A 180 8.91 10.57 -4.37
N GLY A 181 10.17 11.01 -4.42
CA GLY A 181 10.61 12.04 -5.36
C GLY A 181 10.53 11.56 -6.80
N VAL A 182 10.94 10.30 -7.04
CA VAL A 182 10.88 9.68 -8.37
C VAL A 182 9.44 9.51 -8.84
N LEU A 183 8.57 8.96 -7.98
CA LEU A 183 7.15 8.77 -8.30
C LEU A 183 6.42 10.10 -8.50
N PHE A 184 6.69 11.11 -7.67
CA PHE A 184 6.12 12.45 -7.82
C PHE A 184 6.56 13.12 -9.13
N ALA A 185 7.86 13.05 -9.45
CA ALA A 185 8.39 13.60 -10.69
C ALA A 185 7.81 12.87 -11.91
N HIS A 186 7.73 11.54 -11.88
CA HIS A 186 7.08 10.75 -12.91
C HIS A 186 5.60 11.11 -13.04
N ALA A 187 4.89 11.27 -11.93
CA ALA A 187 3.49 11.69 -11.94
C ALA A 187 3.34 13.07 -12.57
N CYS A 188 4.21 14.04 -12.29
CA CYS A 188 4.14 15.41 -12.83
C CYS A 188 4.59 15.52 -14.30
N ILE A 189 5.72 14.93 -14.66
CA ILE A 189 6.38 15.11 -15.96
C ILE A 189 5.94 14.04 -16.97
N GLY A 190 5.56 12.85 -16.50
CA GLY A 190 5.25 11.69 -17.33
C GLY A 190 6.50 11.03 -17.93
N GLY A 191 6.30 10.29 -19.02
CA GLY A 191 7.37 9.57 -19.72
C GLY A 191 7.71 8.23 -19.06
N GLY A 192 8.92 7.72 -19.32
CA GLY A 192 9.43 6.50 -18.71
C GLY A 192 10.85 6.73 -18.19
N VAL A 193 11.25 5.96 -17.18
CA VAL A 193 12.61 6.00 -16.63
C VAL A 193 13.51 5.09 -17.45
N ARG A 194 14.62 5.62 -17.96
CA ARG A 194 15.69 4.84 -18.59
C ARG A 194 16.98 5.12 -17.83
N SER A 195 17.62 4.07 -17.30
CA SER A 195 19.02 4.17 -16.87
C SER A 195 19.91 4.09 -18.11
N MET A 196 20.93 4.95 -18.18
CA MET A 196 21.99 4.84 -19.18
C MET A 196 22.99 3.74 -18.81
#